data_AF-A0A2M7Y0V9-F1
#
_entry.id   AF-A0A2M7Y0V9-F1
#
_cell.length_a   1.000
_cell.length_b   1.000
_cell.length_c   1.000
_cell.angle_alpha   90.00
_cell.angle_beta   90.00
_cell.angle_gamma   90.00
#
_symmetry.space_group_name_H-M   'P 1'
#
loop_
_entity.id
_entity.type
_entity.pdbx_description
1 polymer ?
#
loop_
_entity_poly.entity_id
_entity_poly.type
_entity_poly.pdbx_seq_one_letter_code
_entity_poly.pdbx_strand_id
1 'polypeptide(L)'
;WQEIERADAVILLADAREGVTGRVREIRRRFPASVETITVMNKIDLTTLTPGTATCEFGVSVRLSAKTGEGIDCLRDELLRAAGWQEGVEDAPIARERHVLALNEAADHLACAVQRLDRLELVAEELRLAHESLGRITGRLSSDDLLGEIFSRFCIGK
;
A
#
# COMPACT_ATOMS: atom_id res chain seq x y z
N TRP A 1 12.07 14.14 -10.59
CA TRP A 1 11.08 13.65 -11.57
C TRP A 1 10.94 12.13 -11.49
N GLN A 2 12.04 11.34 -11.41
CA GLN A 2 11.96 9.91 -11.07
C GLN A 2 11.21 9.64 -9.74
N GLU A 3 11.38 10.50 -8.73
CA GLU A 3 10.64 10.40 -7.46
C GLU A 3 9.12 10.59 -7.60
N ILE A 4 8.64 11.22 -8.68
CA ILE A 4 7.21 11.45 -8.92
C ILE A 4 6.55 10.18 -9.49
N GLU A 5 7.31 9.37 -10.24
CA GLU A 5 6.83 8.09 -10.77
C GLU A 5 6.71 7.02 -9.68
N ARG A 6 7.43 7.20 -8.57
CA ARG A 6 7.37 6.34 -7.37
C ARG A 6 6.40 6.85 -6.30
N ALA A 7 5.82 8.03 -6.49
CA ALA A 7 4.95 8.63 -5.49
C ALA A 7 3.54 8.02 -5.57
N ASP A 8 3.01 7.60 -4.42
CA ASP A 8 1.65 7.08 -4.30
C ASP A 8 0.59 8.18 -4.54
N ALA A 9 0.91 9.43 -4.20
CA ALA A 9 0.10 10.60 -4.50
C ALA A 9 0.96 11.87 -4.66
N VAL A 10 0.49 12.81 -5.48
CA VAL A 10 1.15 14.11 -5.69
C VAL A 10 0.23 15.26 -5.27
N ILE A 11 0.78 16.19 -4.48
CA ILE A 11 0.09 17.42 -4.11
C ILE A 11 0.49 18.53 -5.09
N LEU A 12 -0.48 19.02 -5.87
CA LEU A 12 -0.29 20.14 -6.80
C LEU A 12 -0.78 21.43 -6.14
N LEU A 13 0.14 22.26 -5.66
CA LEU A 13 -0.19 23.51 -4.98
C LEU A 13 -0.44 24.65 -5.98
N ALA A 14 -1.56 25.35 -5.82
CA ALA A 14 -1.93 26.55 -6.55
C ALA A 14 -2.34 27.66 -5.58
N ASP A 15 -2.09 28.92 -5.97
CA ASP A 15 -2.55 30.09 -5.22
C ASP A 15 -4.03 30.34 -5.55
N ALA A 16 -4.89 30.32 -4.53
CA ALA A 16 -6.33 30.51 -4.67
C ALA A 16 -6.71 31.85 -5.33
N ARG A 17 -5.85 32.87 -5.22
CA ARG A 17 -6.09 34.19 -5.84
C ARG A 17 -5.91 34.17 -7.35
N GLU A 18 -4.97 33.35 -7.83
CA GLU A 18 -4.63 33.24 -9.26
C GLU A 18 -5.37 32.07 -9.92
N GLY A 19 -5.85 31.14 -9.11
CA GLY A 19 -6.48 29.92 -9.55
C GLY A 19 -5.50 28.96 -10.24
N VAL A 20 -6.04 28.09 -11.08
CA VAL A 20 -5.24 27.16 -11.88
C VAL A 20 -4.66 27.91 -13.09
N THR A 21 -3.42 28.40 -12.93
CA THR A 21 -2.70 29.13 -13.98
C THR A 21 -2.13 28.19 -15.05
N GLY A 22 -1.69 28.75 -16.19
CA GLY A 22 -1.06 27.97 -17.27
C GLY A 22 0.17 27.16 -16.80
N ARG A 23 0.93 27.68 -15.83
CA ARG A 23 2.07 26.99 -15.24
C ARG A 23 1.66 25.76 -14.43
N VAL A 24 0.55 25.84 -13.68
CA VAL A 24 -0.02 24.70 -12.95
C VAL A 24 -0.47 23.62 -13.94
N ARG A 25 -1.09 24.00 -15.06
CA ARG A 25 -1.47 23.06 -16.13
C ARG A 25 -0.26 22.39 -16.76
N GLU A 26 0.81 23.14 -17.00
CA GLU A 26 2.04 22.61 -17.58
C GLU A 26 2.69 21.57 -16.65
N ILE A 27 2.73 21.85 -15.34
CA ILE A 27 3.24 20.91 -14.34
C ILE A 27 2.38 19.65 -14.32
N ARG A 28 1.05 19.78 -14.32
CA ARG A 28 0.15 18.61 -14.34
C ARG A 28 0.35 17.73 -15.56
N ARG A 29 0.57 18.32 -16.75
CA ARG A 29 0.82 17.56 -17.99
C ARG A 29 2.10 16.73 -17.96
N ARG A 30 3.03 17.02 -17.05
CA ARG A 30 4.27 16.25 -16.88
C ARG A 30 4.08 15.03 -15.98
N PHE A 31 2.94 14.92 -15.29
CA PHE A 31 2.67 13.77 -14.43
C PHE A 31 2.03 12.63 -15.22
N PRO A 32 2.43 11.37 -14.98
CA PRO A 32 1.74 10.21 -15.54
C PRO A 32 0.26 10.21 -15.14
N ALA A 33 -0.60 9.72 -16.03
CA ALA A 33 -2.03 9.59 -15.73
C ALA A 33 -2.33 8.60 -14.59
N SER A 34 -1.39 7.69 -14.31
CA SER A 34 -1.47 6.68 -13.24
C SER A 34 -1.24 7.22 -11.83
N VAL A 35 -0.66 8.43 -11.69
CA VAL A 35 -0.36 9.01 -10.38
C VAL A 35 -1.54 9.86 -9.91
N GLU A 36 -2.12 9.50 -8.78
CA GLU A 36 -3.21 10.26 -8.16
C GLU A 36 -2.70 11.65 -7.77
N THR A 37 -3.42 12.68 -8.20
CA THR A 37 -3.01 14.08 -8.00
C THR A 37 -4.10 14.85 -7.28
N ILE A 38 -3.77 15.42 -6.13
CA ILE A 38 -4.66 16.26 -5.33
C ILE A 38 -4.26 17.72 -5.55
N THR A 39 -5.17 18.54 -6.08
CA THR A 39 -4.88 19.97 -6.31
C THR A 39 -5.21 20.78 -5.06
N VAL A 40 -4.24 21.49 -4.49
CA VAL A 40 -4.45 22.31 -3.29
C VAL A 40 -4.50 23.79 -3.66
N MET A 41 -5.66 24.40 -3.47
CA MET A 41 -5.89 25.83 -3.64
C MET A 41 -5.62 26.51 -2.30
N ASN A 42 -4.38 26.96 -2.12
CA ASN A 42 -3.91 27.58 -0.89
C ASN A 42 -4.18 29.09 -0.85
N LYS A 43 -4.22 29.68 0.34
CA LYS A 43 -4.45 31.11 0.61
C LYS A 43 -5.91 31.56 0.43
N ILE A 44 -6.87 30.69 0.78
CA ILE A 44 -8.28 31.06 0.72
C ILE A 44 -8.64 32.24 1.63
N ASP A 45 -7.84 32.50 2.67
CA ASP A 45 -7.95 33.67 3.56
C ASP A 45 -7.85 35.01 2.83
N LEU A 46 -7.31 35.00 1.60
CA LEU A 46 -7.20 36.17 0.73
C LEU A 46 -8.25 36.18 -0.40
N THR A 47 -9.27 35.32 -0.31
CA THR A 47 -10.29 35.12 -1.35
C THR A 47 -11.69 34.99 -0.73
N THR A 48 -12.72 34.85 -1.56
CA THR A 48 -14.09 34.51 -1.13
C THR A 48 -14.37 33.02 -1.14
N LEU A 49 -13.35 32.18 -1.36
CA LEU A 49 -13.52 30.73 -1.40
C LEU A 49 -13.67 30.18 0.03
N THR A 50 -14.65 29.29 0.20
CA THR A 50 -14.82 28.55 1.44
C THR A 50 -13.86 27.36 1.49
N PRO A 51 -13.37 26.98 2.68
CA PRO A 51 -12.61 25.74 2.86
C PRO A 51 -13.46 24.54 2.47
N GLY A 52 -12.81 23.50 1.96
CA GLY A 52 -13.47 22.24 1.61
C GLY A 52 -12.94 21.60 0.33
N THR A 53 -13.50 20.43 0.03
CA THR A 53 -13.21 19.65 -1.17
C THR A 53 -14.13 20.07 -2.32
N ALA A 54 -13.57 20.13 -3.52
CA ALA A 54 -14.25 20.47 -4.75
C ALA A 54 -13.66 19.69 -5.92
N THR A 55 -14.29 19.76 -7.08
CA THR A 55 -13.76 19.19 -8.32
C THR A 55 -13.16 20.29 -9.19
N CYS A 56 -12.05 19.99 -9.86
CA CYS A 56 -11.38 20.86 -10.83
C CYS A 56 -11.05 20.09 -12.11
N GLU A 57 -10.42 20.78 -13.07
CA GLU A 57 -9.95 20.22 -14.35
C GLU A 57 -9.09 18.96 -14.18
N PHE A 58 -8.43 18.79 -13.03
CA PHE A 58 -7.48 17.72 -12.77
C PHE A 58 -7.96 16.65 -11.78
N GLY A 59 -9.25 16.65 -11.43
CA GLY A 59 -9.83 15.77 -10.42
C GLY A 59 -10.15 16.54 -9.13
N VAL A 60 -9.75 15.97 -7.98
CA VAL A 60 -10.09 16.57 -6.68
C VAL A 60 -9.22 17.80 -6.40
N SER A 61 -9.88 18.83 -5.87
CA SER A 61 -9.29 20.05 -5.37
C SER A 61 -9.65 20.28 -3.91
N VAL A 62 -8.65 20.54 -3.08
CA VAL A 62 -8.84 20.95 -1.68
C VAL A 62 -8.56 22.45 -1.57
N ARG A 63 -9.48 23.19 -0.98
CA ARG A 63 -9.36 24.62 -0.71
C ARG A 63 -9.00 24.82 0.75
N LEU A 64 -7.86 25.46 1.00
CA LEU A 64 -7.37 25.66 2.36
C LEU A 64 -6.57 26.96 2.50
N SER A 65 -6.38 27.39 3.74
CA SER A 65 -5.37 28.38 4.09
C SER A 65 -4.35 27.72 5.00
N ALA A 66 -3.13 27.54 4.47
CA ALA A 66 -2.02 27.06 5.29
C ALA A 66 -1.63 28.06 6.39
N LYS A 67 -2.06 29.33 6.29
CA LYS A 67 -1.79 30.37 7.27
C LYS A 67 -2.76 30.31 8.46
N THR A 68 -4.06 30.16 8.20
CA THR A 68 -5.09 30.11 9.25
C THR A 68 -5.32 28.68 9.75
N GLY A 69 -4.95 27.66 8.96
CA GLY A 69 -5.22 26.25 9.23
C GLY A 69 -6.58 25.78 8.71
N GLU A 70 -7.40 26.67 8.16
CA GLU A 70 -8.72 26.32 7.62
C GLU A 70 -8.60 25.39 6.42
N GLY A 71 -9.40 24.32 6.40
CA GLY A 71 -9.43 23.34 5.30
C GLY A 71 -8.27 22.33 5.31
N ILE A 72 -7.38 22.36 6.31
CA ILE A 72 -6.30 21.35 6.46
C ILE A 72 -6.87 19.97 6.75
N ASP A 73 -7.96 19.87 7.52
CA ASP A 73 -8.63 18.59 7.78
C ASP A 73 -9.16 17.97 6.49
N CYS A 74 -9.72 18.77 5.58
CA CYS A 74 -10.15 18.29 4.27
C CYS A 74 -8.98 17.76 3.42
N LEU A 75 -7.79 18.34 3.56
CA LEU A 75 -6.58 17.81 2.90
C LEU A 75 -6.15 16.48 3.52
N ARG A 76 -6.22 16.38 4.85
CA ARG A 76 -5.90 15.15 5.58
C ARG A 76 -6.81 14.00 5.16
N ASP A 77 -8.12 14.23 5.14
CA ASP A 77 -9.11 13.22 4.76
C ASP A 77 -8.88 12.75 3.32
N GLU A 78 -8.56 13.67 2.42
CA GLU A 78 -8.31 13.37 1.02
C GLU A 78 -6.99 12.59 0.83
N LEU A 79 -5.96 12.89 1.60
CA LEU A 79 -4.71 12.11 1.61
C LEU A 79 -4.91 10.70 2.17
N LEU A 80 -5.73 10.56 3.23
CA LEU A 80 -6.08 9.24 3.77
C LEU A 80 -6.85 8.43 2.73
N ARG A 81 -7.82 9.05 2.04
CA ARG A 81 -8.55 8.42 0.92
C ARG A 81 -7.61 7.97 -0.20
N ALA A 82 -6.69 8.83 -0.64
CA ALA A 82 -5.73 8.52 -1.70
C ALA A 82 -4.75 7.40 -1.29
N ALA A 83 -4.37 7.34 -0.01
CA ALA A 83 -3.56 6.26 0.53
C ALA A 83 -4.32 4.93 0.71
N GLY A 84 -5.61 4.87 0.35
CA GLY A 84 -6.45 3.69 0.56
C GLY A 84 -6.75 3.40 2.03
N TRP A 85 -6.60 4.39 2.91
CA TRP A 85 -6.93 4.25 4.33
C TRP A 85 -8.43 4.07 4.49
N GLN A 86 -8.85 2.96 5.12
CA GLN A 86 -10.23 2.70 5.49
C GLN A 86 -10.37 2.83 7.02
N GLU A 87 -11.23 3.74 7.49
CA GLU A 87 -11.65 3.75 8.89
C GLU A 87 -12.37 2.42 9.20
N GLY A 88 -11.93 1.72 10.25
CA GLY A 88 -12.48 0.42 10.66
C GLY A 88 -11.57 -0.78 10.44
N VAL A 89 -10.34 -0.59 9.94
CA VAL A 89 -9.29 -1.62 9.99
C VAL A 89 -8.63 -1.63 11.37
N GLU A 90 -9.43 -1.79 12.42
CA GLU A 90 -8.91 -1.99 13.78
C GLU A 90 -8.45 -3.44 14.02
N ASP A 91 -8.74 -4.36 13.09
CA ASP A 91 -8.45 -5.80 13.25
C ASP A 91 -7.67 -6.45 12.10
N ALA A 92 -7.22 -5.70 11.07
CA ALA A 92 -6.24 -6.30 10.17
C ALA A 92 -4.89 -6.30 10.91
N PRO A 93 -4.26 -7.47 11.12
CA PRO A 93 -2.90 -7.48 11.61
C PRO A 93 -2.07 -6.65 10.64
N ILE A 94 -1.48 -5.55 11.12
CA ILE A 94 -0.53 -4.74 10.36
C ILE A 94 0.58 -5.70 9.95
N ALA A 95 0.46 -6.27 8.76
CA ALA A 95 1.44 -7.18 8.20
C ALA A 95 2.65 -6.31 7.91
N ARG A 96 3.59 -6.29 8.85
CA ARG A 96 4.92 -5.72 8.64
C ARG A 96 5.45 -6.29 7.33
N GLU A 97 6.22 -5.51 6.58
CA GLU A 97 6.82 -5.92 5.29
C GLU A 97 7.41 -7.34 5.33
N ARG A 98 8.08 -7.71 6.43
CA ARG A 98 8.61 -9.06 6.66
C ARG A 98 7.56 -10.20 6.66
N HIS A 99 6.34 -9.95 7.14
CA HIS A 99 5.26 -10.94 7.14
C HIS A 99 4.70 -11.11 5.73
N VAL A 100 4.56 -10.01 4.98
CA VAL A 100 4.13 -10.05 3.58
C VAL A 100 5.13 -10.82 2.73
N LEU A 101 6.44 -10.56 2.92
CA LEU A 101 7.50 -11.29 2.24
C LEU A 101 7.43 -12.80 2.54
N ALA A 102 7.31 -13.17 3.81
CA ALA A 102 7.21 -14.57 4.23
C ALA A 102 5.96 -15.28 3.66
N LEU A 103 4.82 -14.59 3.54
CA LEU A 103 3.61 -15.12 2.94
C LEU A 103 3.76 -15.32 1.41
N ASN A 104 4.38 -14.36 0.72
CA ASN A 104 4.64 -14.46 -0.71
C ASN A 104 5.60 -15.62 -1.03
N GLU A 105 6.70 -15.74 -0.29
CA GLU A 105 7.66 -16.84 -0.44
C GLU A 105 6.98 -18.20 -0.19
N ALA A 106 6.12 -18.30 0.83
CA ALA A 106 5.34 -19.52 1.06
C ALA A 106 4.37 -19.84 -0.08
N ALA A 107 3.70 -18.83 -0.63
CA ALA A 107 2.79 -19.00 -1.77
C ALA A 107 3.53 -19.48 -3.03
N ASP A 108 4.72 -18.94 -3.30
CA ASP A 108 5.56 -19.34 -4.44
C ASP A 108 5.98 -20.81 -4.34
N HIS A 109 6.41 -21.25 -3.16
CA HIS A 109 6.74 -22.66 -2.91
C HIS A 109 5.53 -23.58 -3.06
N LEU A 110 4.36 -23.19 -2.57
CA LEU A 110 3.12 -23.95 -2.76
C LEU A 110 2.73 -24.05 -4.24
N ALA A 111 2.85 -22.97 -5.00
CA ALA A 111 2.60 -22.98 -6.43
C ALA A 111 3.57 -23.93 -7.16
N CYS A 112 4.84 -23.93 -6.77
CA CYS A 112 5.86 -24.84 -7.28
C CYS A 112 5.54 -26.32 -6.96
N ALA A 113 5.08 -26.61 -5.73
CA ALA A 113 4.68 -27.95 -5.31
C ALA A 113 3.51 -28.49 -6.15
N VAL A 114 2.51 -27.65 -6.42
CA VAL A 114 1.35 -28.01 -7.26
C VAL A 114 1.76 -28.37 -8.69
N GLN A 115 2.81 -27.74 -9.22
CA GLN A 115 3.34 -28.05 -10.56
C GLN A 115 4.12 -29.38 -10.61
N ARG A 116 4.49 -29.96 -9.46
CA ARG A 116 5.40 -31.11 -9.35
C ARG A 116 4.78 -32.30 -8.63
N LEU A 117 3.45 -32.42 -8.64
CA LEU A 117 2.70 -33.48 -7.94
C LEU A 117 3.10 -34.91 -8.34
N ASP A 118 3.74 -35.09 -9.50
CA ASP A 118 4.30 -36.35 -9.98
C ASP A 118 5.59 -36.77 -9.24
N ARG A 119 6.23 -35.85 -8.51
CA ARG A 119 7.50 -36.06 -7.79
C ARG A 119 7.36 -35.73 -6.32
N LEU A 120 6.88 -36.69 -5.55
CA LEU A 120 6.59 -36.54 -4.11
C LEU A 120 7.78 -36.00 -3.29
N GLU A 121 9.02 -36.34 -3.67
CA GLU A 121 10.24 -35.81 -3.01
C GLU A 121 10.40 -34.30 -3.20
N LEU A 122 10.09 -33.78 -4.40
CA LEU A 122 10.13 -32.34 -4.67
C LEU A 122 8.96 -31.63 -4.02
N VAL A 123 7.77 -32.23 -4.01
CA VAL A 123 6.61 -31.71 -3.29
C VAL A 123 6.93 -31.57 -1.80
N ALA A 124 7.55 -32.59 -1.20
CA ALA A 124 7.93 -32.56 0.21
C ALA A 124 8.91 -31.42 0.53
N GLU A 125 9.90 -31.19 -0.33
CA GLU A 125 10.85 -30.09 -0.14
C GLU A 125 10.20 -28.71 -0.31
N GLU A 126 9.34 -28.52 -1.32
CA GLU A 126 8.61 -27.25 -1.50
C GLU A 126 7.66 -26.97 -0.32
N LEU A 127 6.99 -28.01 0.23
CA LEU A 127 6.18 -27.87 1.43
C LEU A 127 7.01 -27.52 2.67
N ARG A 128 8.23 -28.09 2.79
CA ARG A 128 9.17 -27.75 3.87
C ARG A 128 9.57 -26.28 3.82
N LEU A 129 9.91 -25.77 2.62
CA LEU A 129 10.31 -24.37 2.40
C LEU A 129 9.14 -23.40 2.62
N ALA A 130 7.92 -23.77 2.20
CA ALA A 130 6.72 -23.00 2.50
C ALA A 130 6.48 -22.90 4.01
N HIS A 131 6.63 -24.02 4.73
CA HIS A 131 6.48 -24.04 6.19
C HIS A 131 7.53 -23.19 6.91
N GLU A 132 8.79 -23.28 6.51
CA GLU A 132 9.89 -22.47 7.07
C GLU A 132 9.63 -20.96 6.88
N SER A 133 9.08 -20.58 5.72
CA SER A 133 8.68 -19.20 5.44
C SER A 133 7.56 -18.73 6.37
N LEU A 134 6.55 -19.56 6.60
CA LEU A 134 5.48 -19.25 7.56
C LEU A 134 5.97 -19.22 9.02
N GLY A 135 6.92 -20.09 9.40
CA GLY A 135 7.53 -20.14 10.73
C GLY A 135 8.25 -18.84 11.12
N ARG A 136 8.79 -18.10 10.14
CA ARG A 136 9.37 -16.76 10.36
C ARG A 136 8.36 -15.73 10.87
N ILE A 137 7.06 -15.92 10.59
CA ILE A 137 5.99 -14.99 11.01
C ILE A 137 5.63 -15.22 12.48
N THR A 138 5.51 -16.48 12.89
CA THR A 138 5.09 -16.88 14.24
C THR A 138 6.25 -16.93 15.23
N GLY A 139 7.50 -16.85 14.75
CA GLY A 139 8.70 -17.03 15.57
C GLY A 139 8.81 -18.44 16.17
N ARG A 140 8.04 -19.40 15.62
CA ARG A 140 7.96 -20.78 16.09
C ARG A 140 7.89 -21.73 14.90
N LEU A 141 8.53 -22.87 15.12
CA LEU A 141 8.67 -24.06 14.28
C LEU A 141 9.89 -24.01 13.37
N SER A 142 10.90 -24.75 13.79
CA SER A 142 11.98 -25.22 12.94
C SER A 142 11.45 -26.35 12.05
N SER A 143 12.12 -26.63 10.93
CA SER A 143 11.81 -27.78 10.09
C SER A 143 11.79 -29.11 10.86
N ASP A 144 12.55 -29.21 11.95
CA ASP A 144 12.60 -30.40 12.80
C ASP A 144 11.29 -30.63 13.58
N ASP A 145 10.57 -29.56 13.96
CA ASP A 145 9.33 -29.67 14.71
C ASP A 145 8.16 -30.18 13.84
N LEU A 146 8.12 -29.74 12.58
CA LEU A 146 7.15 -30.22 11.60
C LEU A 146 7.42 -31.68 11.19
N LEU A 147 8.69 -32.01 10.94
CA LEU A 147 9.09 -33.39 10.63
C LEU A 147 8.79 -34.31 11.82
N GLY A 148 9.02 -33.84 13.05
CA GLY A 148 8.63 -34.56 14.27
C GLY A 148 7.14 -34.91 14.33
N GLU A 149 6.24 -33.96 14.05
CA GLU A 149 4.79 -34.21 14.04
C GLU A 149 4.36 -35.13 12.89
N ILE A 150 4.88 -34.90 11.68
CA ILE A 150 4.57 -35.73 10.51
C ILE A 150 5.04 -37.17 10.74
N PHE A 151 6.27 -37.38 11.20
CA PHE A 151 6.83 -38.71 11.45
C PHE A 151 6.33 -39.35 12.76
N SER A 152 5.82 -38.58 13.72
CA SER A 152 5.18 -39.15 14.93
C SER A 152 3.95 -39.99 14.62
N ARG A 153 3.33 -39.78 13.45
CA ARG A 153 2.14 -40.51 12.99
C ARG A 153 2.46 -41.64 12.02
N PHE A 154 3.72 -41.77 11.58
CA PHE A 154 4.19 -42.93 10.84
C PHE A 154 4.86 -43.89 11.82
N CYS A 155 4.17 -44.97 12.22
CA CYS A 155 4.84 -46.11 12.83
C CYS A 155 5.85 -46.67 11.82
N ILE A 156 7.12 -46.28 11.94
CA ILE A 156 8.22 -47.03 11.32
C ILE A 156 8.32 -48.30 12.15
N GLY A 157 7.64 -49.34 11.69
CA GLY A 157 7.71 -50.66 12.29
C GLY A 157 9.14 -51.16 12.34
N LYS A 158 9.69 -51.24 13.55
CA LYS A 158 10.30 -52.45 14.09
C LYS A 158 9.76 -52.68 15.49
#